data_AF-A0A1I7W5A4-F1
#
_entry.id   AF-A0A1I7W5A4-F1
#
_cell.length_a   1.000
_cell.length_b   1.000
_cell.length_c   1.000
_cell.angle_alpha   90.00
_cell.angle_beta   90.00
_cell.angle_gamma   90.00
#
_symmetry.space_group_name_H-M   'P 1'
#
loop_
_entity.id
_entity.type
_entity.pdbx_description
1 polymer ?
#
loop_
_entity_poly.entity_id
_entity_poly.type
_entity_poly.pdbx_seq_one_letter_code
_entity_poly.pdbx_strand_id
1 'polypeptide(L)'
;MLAVVTSSGPKSIHIDAESEALDAAKQIRRKVVSMPIRVVAQSDNRNRTTYNNLSVVDGKVLIFYGSDINASTHLVDRNNSEMLETKFEDWKKKLLFFNTHQVIAFHFTVVNGTEPEDSEEIFR
;
A
#
# COMPACT_ATOMS: atom_id res chain seq x y z
N MET A 1 -2.59 17.31 -2.83
CA MET A 1 -1.42 16.56 -2.32
C MET A 1 -1.92 15.36 -1.53
N LEU A 2 -1.31 14.19 -1.69
CA LEU A 2 -1.61 12.96 -0.96
C LEU A 2 -0.29 12.34 -0.48
N ALA A 3 -0.23 11.90 0.77
CA ALA A 3 0.86 11.05 1.24
C ALA A 3 0.40 9.59 1.33
N VAL A 4 1.23 8.68 0.80
CA VAL A 4 1.12 7.24 1.01
C VAL A 4 2.31 6.82 1.86
N VAL A 5 2.02 6.28 3.04
CA VAL A 5 3.03 5.77 3.98
C VAL A 5 2.99 4.26 3.92
N THR A 6 4.12 3.64 3.58
CA THR A 6 4.28 2.19 3.53
C THR A 6 5.32 1.75 4.55
N SER A 7 4.99 0.80 5.43
CA SER A 7 5.98 0.13 6.28
C SER A 7 5.80 -1.37 6.16
N SER A 8 6.94 -2.08 6.14
CA SER A 8 6.97 -3.52 6.25
C SER A 8 8.09 -3.93 7.20
N GLY A 9 7.80 -4.87 8.08
CA GLY A 9 8.76 -5.25 9.11
C GLY A 9 8.32 -6.47 9.88
N PRO A 10 9.26 -7.23 10.46
CA PRO A 10 8.91 -8.41 11.22
C PRO A 10 8.27 -8.07 12.54
N LYS A 11 7.23 -8.84 12.89
CA LYS A 11 6.47 -8.67 14.13
C LYS A 11 7.29 -8.90 15.41
N SER A 12 8.52 -9.40 15.26
CA SER A 12 9.44 -9.80 16.33
C SER A 12 10.43 -8.71 16.75
N ILE A 13 10.55 -7.60 16.00
CA ILE A 13 11.26 -6.41 16.48
C ILE A 13 10.29 -5.58 17.32
N HIS A 14 10.78 -4.94 18.38
CA HIS A 14 10.00 -4.17 19.35
C HIS A 14 9.16 -3.02 18.76
N ILE A 15 9.28 -2.76 17.45
CA ILE A 15 8.51 -1.79 16.67
C ILE A 15 7.88 -2.58 15.52
N ASP A 16 6.56 -2.77 15.57
CA ASP A 16 5.82 -3.37 14.46
C ASP A 16 5.64 -2.36 13.32
N ALA A 17 5.41 -2.88 12.11
CA ALA A 17 5.25 -2.05 10.90
C ALA A 17 4.11 -1.02 11.05
N GLU A 18 3.09 -1.36 11.84
CA GLU A 18 1.98 -0.46 12.16
C GLU A 18 2.44 0.75 12.97
N SER A 19 3.24 0.54 14.01
CA SER A 19 3.78 1.60 14.86
C SER A 19 4.68 2.55 14.07
N GLU A 20 5.53 2.01 13.20
CA GLU A 20 6.43 2.82 12.36
C GLU A 20 5.63 3.67 11.36
N ALA A 21 4.68 3.07 10.65
CA ALA A 21 3.84 3.80 9.70
C ALA A 21 2.98 4.86 10.40
N LEU A 22 2.49 4.56 11.61
CA LEU A 22 1.73 5.50 12.42
C LEU A 22 2.59 6.67 12.90
N ASP A 23 3.85 6.43 13.30
CA ASP A 23 4.76 7.51 13.68
C ASP A 23 5.05 8.44 12.50
N ALA A 24 5.38 7.87 11.33
CA ALA A 24 5.58 8.63 10.10
C ALA A 24 4.32 9.48 9.75
N ALA A 25 3.13 8.89 9.82
CA ALA A 25 1.87 9.61 9.59
C ALA A 25 1.65 10.76 10.60
N LYS A 26 2.01 10.56 11.88
CA LYS A 26 1.94 11.61 12.91
C LYS A 26 2.92 12.74 12.61
N GLN A 27 4.16 12.42 12.21
CA GLN A 27 5.15 13.43 11.82
C GLN A 27 4.68 14.27 10.62
N ILE A 28 4.07 13.62 9.63
CA ILE A 28 3.47 14.31 8.47
C ILE A 28 2.32 15.22 8.92
N ARG A 29 1.39 14.72 9.75
CA ARG A 29 0.24 15.50 10.23
C ARG A 29 0.66 16.75 11.00
N ARG A 30 1.76 16.69 11.77
CA ARG A 30 2.32 17.85 12.48
C ARG A 30 2.85 18.93 11.53
N LYS A 31 3.36 18.55 10.36
CA LYS A 31 3.92 19.47 9.36
C LYS A 31 2.88 19.97 8.37
N VAL A 32 1.92 19.13 7.99
CA VAL A 32 0.90 19.42 6.99
C VAL A 32 -0.47 18.95 7.47
N VAL A 33 -1.17 19.83 8.19
CA VAL A 33 -2.38 19.51 8.96
C VAL A 33 -3.53 19.00 8.10
N SER A 34 -3.70 19.48 6.87
CA SER A 34 -4.85 19.16 6.02
C SER A 34 -4.59 18.09 4.97
N MET A 35 -3.36 17.55 4.86
CA MET A 35 -3.05 16.59 3.81
C MET A 35 -3.74 15.23 4.05
N PRO A 36 -4.44 14.65 3.07
CA PRO A 36 -4.86 13.25 3.10
C PRO A 36 -3.65 12.31 3.24
N ILE A 37 -3.76 11.31 4.13
CA ILE A 37 -2.71 10.31 4.35
C ILE A 37 -3.34 8.93 4.21
N ARG A 38 -2.76 8.07 3.37
CA ARG A 38 -3.06 6.65 3.31
C ARG A 38 -1.90 5.88 3.94
N VAL A 39 -2.23 4.93 4.80
CA VAL A 39 -1.24 4.11 5.51
C VAL A 39 -1.43 2.67 5.08
N VAL A 40 -0.34 2.05 4.64
CA VAL A 40 -0.25 0.62 4.32
C VAL A 40 0.87 0.04 5.18
N ALA A 41 0.50 -0.71 6.21
CA ALA A 41 1.45 -1.37 7.09
C ALA A 41 1.29 -2.89 6.93
N GLN A 42 2.40 -3.58 6.72
CA GLN A 42 2.40 -5.02 6.53
C GLN A 42 3.42 -5.69 7.46
N SER A 43 2.91 -6.40 8.45
CA SER A 43 3.76 -7.20 9.36
C SER A 43 4.22 -8.50 8.70
N ASP A 44 5.52 -8.80 8.80
CA ASP A 44 6.04 -10.14 8.48
C ASP A 44 5.81 -11.06 9.67
N ASN A 45 4.93 -12.06 9.46
CA ASN A 45 4.51 -13.04 10.45
C ASN A 45 5.36 -14.33 10.45
N ARG A 46 6.48 -14.38 9.71
CA ARG A 46 7.37 -15.55 9.71
C ARG A 46 7.94 -15.84 11.10
N ASN A 47 8.16 -17.11 11.40
CA ASN A 47 8.67 -17.54 12.71
C ASN A 47 10.15 -17.16 12.90
N ARG A 48 10.53 -16.77 14.13
CA ARG A 48 11.83 -16.17 14.51
C ARG A 48 13.07 -16.99 14.10
N THR A 49 12.91 -18.29 13.85
CA THR A 49 13.99 -19.21 13.47
C THR A 49 14.48 -19.06 12.02
N THR A 50 13.76 -18.33 11.15
CA THR A 50 14.12 -18.15 9.73
C THR A 50 14.95 -16.88 9.45
N TYR A 51 15.40 -16.16 10.48
CA TYR A 51 15.81 -14.75 10.43
C TYR A 51 17.29 -14.45 10.18
N ASN A 52 18.08 -15.40 9.69
CA ASN A 52 19.53 -15.19 9.63
C ASN A 52 19.98 -14.13 8.60
N ASN A 53 19.13 -13.62 7.71
CA ASN A 53 19.49 -12.61 6.69
C ASN A 53 18.30 -11.74 6.23
N LEU A 54 17.60 -11.02 7.12
CA LEU A 54 16.56 -10.08 6.68
C LEU A 54 16.99 -8.63 6.94
N SER A 55 17.16 -7.85 5.87
CA SER A 55 17.27 -6.39 5.96
C SER A 55 15.99 -5.83 6.56
N VAL A 56 16.10 -5.00 7.60
CA VAL A 56 14.99 -4.12 8.03
C VAL A 56 14.60 -3.31 6.80
N VAL A 57 13.37 -3.48 6.32
CA VAL A 57 12.86 -2.69 5.20
C VAL A 57 12.38 -1.38 5.80
N ASP A 58 13.13 -0.30 5.58
CA ASP A 58 12.76 1.04 6.05
C ASP A 58 11.38 1.45 5.49
N GLY A 59 10.55 2.04 6.35
CA GLY A 59 9.31 2.67 5.92
C GLY A 59 9.56 3.74 4.83
N LYS A 60 8.74 3.73 3.78
CA LYS A 60 8.79 4.71 2.69
C LYS A 60 7.57 5.62 2.73
N VAL A 61 7.81 6.90 2.46
CA VAL A 61 6.75 7.91 2.28
C VAL A 61 6.80 8.39 0.84
N LEU A 62 5.68 8.24 0.12
CA LEU A 62 5.48 8.76 -1.22
C LEU A 62 4.52 9.96 -1.14
N ILE A 63 4.88 11.07 -1.76
CA ILE A 63 4.05 12.29 -1.79
C ILE A 63 3.68 12.59 -3.23
N PHE A 64 2.38 12.63 -3.50
CA PHE A 64 1.80 12.97 -4.80
C PHE A 64 1.26 14.39 -4.78
N TYR A 65 1.65 15.19 -5.77
CA TYR A 65 1.19 16.56 -5.95
C TYR A 65 0.23 16.63 -7.15
N GLY A 66 -0.86 17.36 -7.00
CA GLY A 66 -1.93 17.44 -8.00
C GLY A 66 -3.30 17.73 -7.39
N SER A 67 -4.21 18.20 -8.24
CA SER A 67 -5.66 18.23 -8.00
C SER A 67 -6.25 16.84 -8.28
N ASP A 68 -7.36 16.49 -7.62
CA ASP A 68 -8.16 15.29 -7.88
C ASP A 68 -7.45 13.93 -7.73
N ILE A 69 -6.45 13.87 -6.85
CA ILE A 69 -5.77 12.61 -6.50
C ILE A 69 -6.67 11.75 -5.62
N ASN A 70 -6.95 10.53 -6.07
CA ASN A 70 -7.69 9.51 -5.32
C ASN A 70 -6.81 8.30 -5.06
N ALA A 71 -7.00 7.67 -3.89
CA ALA A 71 -6.29 6.45 -3.54
C ALA A 71 -7.20 5.49 -2.77
N SER A 72 -7.06 4.20 -3.09
CA SER A 72 -7.74 3.07 -2.48
C SER A 72 -6.74 1.94 -2.23
N THR A 73 -7.08 1.06 -1.31
CA THR A 73 -6.29 -0.15 -1.02
C THR A 73 -7.23 -1.34 -1.15
N HIS A 74 -6.86 -2.30 -1.99
CA HIS A 74 -7.65 -3.49 -2.26
C HIS A 74 -6.87 -4.72 -1.79
N LEU A 75 -7.40 -5.41 -0.79
CA LEU A 75 -6.88 -6.72 -0.41
C LEU A 75 -7.45 -7.77 -1.37
N VAL A 76 -6.59 -8.54 -2.03
CA VAL A 76 -6.98 -9.67 -2.90
C VAL A 76 -6.31 -10.93 -2.38
N ASP A 77 -7.13 -11.88 -1.92
CA ASP A 77 -6.64 -13.17 -1.47
C ASP A 77 -6.32 -14.05 -2.69
N ARG A 78 -5.06 -14.47 -2.82
CA ARG A 78 -4.48 -15.43 -3.78
C ARG A 78 -4.87 -15.26 -5.26
N ASN A 79 -3.89 -14.98 -6.13
CA ASN A 79 -3.91 -15.14 -7.60
C ASN A 79 -5.32 -15.23 -8.24
N ASN A 80 -6.14 -14.20 -8.04
CA ASN A 80 -7.50 -14.12 -8.56
C ASN A 80 -7.65 -12.77 -9.28
N SER A 81 -7.30 -12.80 -10.56
CA SER A 81 -7.36 -11.66 -11.48
C SER A 81 -8.78 -11.10 -11.59
N GLU A 82 -9.79 -11.95 -11.78
CA GLU A 82 -11.19 -11.54 -11.93
C GLU A 82 -11.68 -10.74 -10.71
N MET A 83 -11.31 -11.17 -9.51
CA MET A 83 -11.65 -10.44 -8.29
C MET A 83 -10.91 -9.09 -8.19
N LEU A 84 -9.66 -9.02 -8.64
CA LEU A 84 -8.88 -7.79 -8.66
C LEU A 84 -9.46 -6.78 -9.66
N GLU A 85 -9.75 -7.22 -10.88
CA GLU A 85 -10.38 -6.42 -11.93
C GLU A 85 -11.75 -5.89 -11.48
N THR A 86 -12.60 -6.76 -10.93
CA THR A 86 -13.92 -6.35 -10.41
C THR A 86 -13.80 -5.26 -9.34
N LYS A 87 -12.87 -5.43 -8.38
CA LYS A 87 -12.63 -4.42 -7.33
C LYS A 87 -12.13 -3.10 -7.89
N PHE A 88 -11.28 -3.15 -8.91
CA PHE A 88 -10.75 -1.96 -9.58
C PHE A 88 -11.85 -1.22 -10.37
N GLU A 89 -12.66 -1.93 -11.15
CA GLU A 89 -13.79 -1.35 -11.89
C GLU A 89 -14.83 -0.72 -10.96
N ASP A 90 -15.18 -1.41 -9.87
CA ASP A 90 -16.14 -0.87 -8.91
C ASP A 90 -15.60 0.34 -8.14
N TRP A 91 -14.29 0.44 -7.97
CA TRP A 91 -13.66 1.63 -7.44
C TRP A 91 -13.72 2.79 -8.46
N LYS A 92 -13.39 2.55 -9.74
CA LYS A 92 -13.49 3.57 -10.80
C LYS A 92 -14.91 4.13 -10.93
N LYS A 93 -15.94 3.28 -10.87
CA LYS A 93 -17.36 3.71 -10.92
C LYS A 93 -17.77 4.64 -9.77
N LYS A 94 -17.10 4.56 -8.62
CA LYS A 94 -17.35 5.45 -7.47
C LYS A 94 -16.66 6.81 -7.61
N LEU A 95 -15.82 6.97 -8.62
CA LEU A 95 -15.09 8.19 -8.94
C LEU A 95 -15.67 8.83 -10.20
N LEU A 96 -15.43 10.14 -10.37
CA LEU A 96 -15.59 10.80 -11.66
C LEU A 96 -14.39 10.46 -12.56
N PHE A 97 -14.19 9.16 -12.82
CA PHE A 97 -13.02 8.67 -13.54
C PHE A 97 -13.12 9.01 -15.03
N PHE A 98 -12.25 9.91 -15.47
CA PHE A 98 -12.03 10.27 -16.88
C PHE A 98 -10.85 9.53 -17.47
N ASN A 99 -10.86 9.33 -18.79
CA ASN A 99 -9.81 8.66 -19.56
C ASN A 99 -8.45 9.38 -19.52
N THR A 100 -8.41 10.61 -18.99
CA THR A 100 -7.20 11.40 -18.78
C THR A 100 -6.54 11.13 -17.42
N HIS A 101 -7.17 10.38 -16.52
CA HIS A 101 -6.56 10.01 -15.26
C HIS A 101 -5.41 9.04 -15.47
N GLN A 102 -4.33 9.24 -14.73
CA GLN A 102 -3.23 8.29 -14.64
C GLN A 102 -3.48 7.37 -13.45
N VAL A 103 -3.31 6.06 -13.68
CA VAL A 103 -3.40 5.04 -12.64
C VAL A 103 -1.99 4.62 -12.26
N ILE A 104 -1.71 4.60 -10.96
CA ILE A 104 -0.45 4.09 -10.40
C ILE A 104 -0.83 3.04 -9.37
N ALA A 105 -0.53 1.78 -9.67
CA ALA A 105 -0.76 0.67 -8.77
C ALA A 105 0.50 0.38 -7.94
N PHE A 106 0.31 0.05 -6.67
CA PHE A 106 1.35 -0.45 -5.78
C PHE A 106 0.97 -1.85 -5.33
N HIS A 107 1.85 -2.80 -5.58
CA HIS A 107 1.61 -4.21 -5.37
C HIS A 107 2.29 -4.66 -4.08
N PHE A 108 1.51 -5.12 -3.11
CA PHE A 108 1.99 -5.62 -1.82
C PHE A 108 1.60 -7.09 -1.70
N THR A 109 2.57 -7.99 -1.75
CA THR A 109 2.34 -9.42 -1.57
C THR A 109 2.56 -9.82 -0.12
N VAL A 110 1.61 -10.57 0.43
CA VAL A 110 1.79 -11.22 1.74
C VAL A 110 2.84 -12.31 1.64
N VAL A 111 3.44 -12.70 2.77
CA VAL A 111 4.37 -13.83 2.80
C VAL A 111 3.69 -15.08 2.24
N ASN A 112 4.32 -15.72 1.25
CA ASN A 112 3.79 -16.85 0.47
C ASN A 112 2.51 -16.54 -0.33
N GLY A 113 2.16 -15.27 -0.48
CA GLY A 113 1.14 -14.80 -1.40
C GLY A 113 1.70 -14.72 -2.81
N THR A 114 0.89 -15.12 -3.79
CA THR A 114 1.20 -14.97 -5.21
C THR A 114 0.25 -13.95 -5.81
N GLU A 115 0.84 -12.97 -6.48
CA GLU A 115 0.15 -11.97 -7.28
C GLU A 115 -0.40 -12.60 -8.59
N PRO A 116 -1.54 -12.12 -9.12
CA PRO A 116 -1.94 -12.45 -10.49
C PRO A 116 -0.90 -12.06 -11.54
N GLU A 117 -0.62 -12.97 -12.46
CA GLU A 117 0.38 -12.78 -13.53
C GLU A 117 0.04 -11.60 -14.46
N ASP A 118 -1.25 -11.30 -14.59
CA ASP A 118 -1.84 -10.23 -15.41
C ASP A 118 -2.15 -8.95 -14.62
N SER A 119 -1.74 -8.86 -13.35
CA SER A 119 -2.02 -7.71 -12.49
C SER A 119 -1.60 -6.36 -13.09
N GLU A 120 -0.44 -6.30 -13.74
CA GLU A 120 0.04 -5.11 -14.44
C GLU A 120 -0.83 -4.72 -15.65
N GLU A 121 -1.47 -5.68 -16.31
CA GLU A 121 -2.38 -5.44 -17.44
C GLU A 121 -3.71 -4.83 -16.97
N ILE A 122 -4.23 -5.29 -15.82
CA ILE A 122 -5.48 -4.80 -15.22
C ILE A 122 -5.41 -3.29 -14.89
N PHE A 123 -4.22 -2.78 -14.55
CA PHE A 123 -4.04 -1.38 -14.12
C PHE A 123 -3.56 -0.43 -15.22
N ARG A 124 -3.42 -0.91 -16.46
CA ARG A 124 -3.12 -0.08 -17.64
C ARG A 124 -4.36 0.66 -18.14
#